data_AF-A0AAV7XXF1-F1
#
_entry.id   AF-A0AAV7XXF1-F1
#
_cell.length_a   1.000
_cell.length_b   1.000
_cell.length_c   1.000
_cell.angle_alpha   90.00
_cell.angle_beta   90.00
_cell.angle_gamma   90.00
#
_symmetry.space_group_name_H-M   'P 1'
#
loop_
_entity.id
_entity.type
_entity.pdbx_description
1 polymer ?
#
loop_
_entity_poly.entity_id
_entity_poly.type
_entity_poly.pdbx_seq_one_letter_code
_entity_poly.pdbx_strand_id
1 'polypeptide(L)'
;MAYSVLTFRPKAADDGASIRCHADNPHLDGSGIEDTFVLNVVHPPVVELRLGDTLNPGNIKEGDDVYFECSIRSNPAKHRIMWFHNVSTLRATGPPHTYTISIPGLLFFPWLTIGRRCGMGRGR
;
A
#
# COMPACT_ATOMS: atom_id res chain seq x y z
N MET A 1 -39.30 6.12 -16.70
CA MET A 1 -38.12 6.42 -15.87
C MET A 1 -37.11 5.31 -16.13
N ALA A 2 -35.95 5.64 -16.68
CA ALA A 2 -34.87 4.67 -16.92
C ALA A 2 -33.92 4.70 -15.71
N TYR A 3 -33.53 3.54 -15.21
CA TYR A 3 -32.54 3.43 -14.14
C TYR A 3 -31.58 2.28 -14.45
N SER A 4 -30.33 2.45 -14.04
CA SER A 4 -29.27 1.45 -14.16
C SER A 4 -28.80 1.08 -12.76
N VAL A 5 -28.56 -0.22 -12.52
CA VAL A 5 -28.13 -0.72 -11.21
C VAL A 5 -26.77 -1.39 -11.37
N LEU A 6 -25.77 -0.87 -10.65
CA LEU A 6 -24.44 -1.48 -10.55
C LEU A 6 -24.32 -2.24 -9.23
N THR A 7 -24.16 -3.56 -9.30
CA THR A 7 -23.86 -4.40 -8.14
C THR A 7 -22.40 -4.82 -8.18
N PHE A 8 -21.61 -4.44 -7.18
CA PHE A 8 -20.21 -4.82 -7.08
C PHE A 8 -19.80 -5.02 -5.61
N ARG A 9 -18.68 -5.72 -5.39
CA ARG A 9 -18.10 -5.93 -4.06
C ARG A 9 -16.82 -5.10 -3.94
N PRO A 10 -16.80 -4.01 -3.16
CA PRO A 10 -15.62 -3.16 -3.04
C PRO A 10 -14.47 -3.89 -2.36
N LYS A 11 -13.25 -3.61 -2.82
CA LYS A 11 -11.98 -4.05 -2.25
C LYS A 11 -11.23 -2.86 -1.66
N ALA A 12 -10.22 -3.13 -0.84
CA ALA A 12 -9.35 -2.09 -0.27
C ALA A 12 -8.67 -1.22 -1.35
N ALA A 13 -8.43 -1.77 -2.55
CA ALA A 13 -7.85 -1.03 -3.67
C ALA A 13 -8.83 -0.04 -4.33
N ASP A 14 -10.13 -0.16 -4.06
CA ASP A 14 -11.18 0.68 -4.64
C ASP A 14 -11.48 1.91 -3.75
N ASP A 15 -10.81 2.06 -2.61
CA ASP A 15 -10.91 3.26 -1.78
C ASP A 15 -10.42 4.49 -2.56
N GLY A 16 -11.25 5.53 -2.65
CA GLY A 16 -11.00 6.71 -3.47
C GLY A 16 -11.30 6.54 -4.97
N ALA A 17 -11.74 5.37 -5.43
CA ALA A 17 -12.18 5.18 -6.81
C ALA A 17 -13.48 5.94 -7.10
N SER A 18 -13.67 6.38 -8.35
CA SER A 18 -14.87 7.12 -8.78
C SER A 18 -15.79 6.26 -9.63
N ILE A 19 -17.08 6.29 -9.31
CA ILE A 19 -18.16 5.71 -10.12
C ILE A 19 -18.88 6.85 -10.81
N ARG A 20 -19.06 6.75 -12.13
CA ARG A 20 -19.75 7.75 -12.94
C ARG A 20 -21.07 7.20 -13.47
N CYS A 21 -22.16 7.92 -13.24
CA CYS A 21 -23.42 7.71 -13.93
C CYS A 21 -23.48 8.70 -15.09
N HIS A 22 -23.68 8.21 -16.31
CA HIS A 22 -23.81 9.04 -17.50
C HIS A 22 -25.15 8.75 -18.17
N ALA A 23 -25.90 9.81 -18.47
CA ALA A 23 -27.16 9.74 -19.19
C ALA A 23 -27.03 10.55 -20.48
N ASP A 24 -27.18 9.87 -21.63
CA ASP A 24 -27.19 10.50 -22.94
C ASP A 24 -28.59 10.45 -23.58
N ASN A 25 -28.83 11.38 -24.50
CA ASN A 25 -29.97 11.34 -25.39
C ASN A 25 -29.44 11.22 -26.83
N PRO A 26 -29.71 10.11 -27.55
CA PRO A 26 -29.19 9.90 -28.90
C PRO A 26 -29.72 10.88 -29.95
N HIS A 27 -30.75 11.67 -29.61
CA HIS A 27 -31.31 12.70 -30.49
C HIS A 27 -30.77 14.11 -30.20
N LEU A 28 -29.95 14.29 -29.16
CA LEU A 28 -29.38 15.57 -28.77
C LEU A 28 -27.88 15.40 -28.51
N ASP A 29 -27.07 15.67 -29.54
CA ASP A 29 -25.62 15.57 -29.45
C ASP A 29 -25.07 16.57 -28.43
N GLY A 30 -24.17 16.09 -27.56
CA GLY A 30 -23.47 16.91 -26.58
C GLY A 30 -24.28 17.31 -25.34
N SER A 31 -25.53 16.84 -25.18
CA SER A 31 -26.37 17.14 -24.01
C SER A 31 -26.30 16.09 -22.90
N GLY A 32 -25.26 15.27 -22.87
CA GLY A 32 -25.08 14.22 -21.85
C GLY A 32 -24.91 14.83 -20.46
N ILE A 33 -25.57 14.24 -19.46
CA ILE A 33 -25.43 14.63 -18.06
C ILE A 33 -24.67 13.53 -17.34
N GLU A 34 -23.73 13.93 -16.50
CA GLU A 34 -22.99 13.02 -15.65
C GLU A 34 -23.04 13.40 -14.18
N ASP A 35 -23.05 12.38 -13.34
CA ASP A 35 -22.87 12.50 -11.90
C ASP A 35 -21.78 11.51 -11.45
N THR A 36 -20.97 11.92 -10.48
CA THR A 36 -19.82 11.13 -10.02
C THR A 36 -19.86 10.93 -8.52
N PHE A 37 -19.69 9.68 -8.11
CA PHE A 37 -19.64 9.25 -6.72
C PHE A 37 -18.25 8.70 -6.39
N VAL A 38 -17.57 9.27 -5.38
CA VAL A 38 -16.28 8.78 -4.89
C VAL A 38 -16.51 7.75 -3.78
N LEU A 39 -15.92 6.57 -3.93
CA LEU A 39 -16.02 5.49 -2.97
C LEU A 39 -15.18 5.79 -1.73
N ASN A 40 -15.82 5.67 -0.56
CA ASN A 40 -15.16 5.64 0.74
C ASN A 40 -15.25 4.21 1.30
N VAL A 41 -14.19 3.42 1.12
CA VAL A 41 -14.16 2.00 1.46
C VAL A 41 -13.36 1.82 2.75
N VAL A 42 -14.04 1.45 3.83
CA VAL A 42 -13.38 1.10 5.09
C VAL A 42 -12.73 -0.26 4.97
N HIS A 43 -11.43 -0.33 5.27
CA HIS A 43 -10.66 -1.56 5.14
C HIS A 43 -9.52 -1.65 6.16
N PRO A 44 -9.12 -2.87 6.55
CA PRO A 44 -7.95 -3.06 7.40
C PRO A 44 -6.66 -2.61 6.68
N PRO A 45 -5.58 -2.29 7.42
CA PRO A 45 -4.31 -1.90 6.84
C PRO A 45 -3.75 -2.95 5.87
N VAL A 46 -3.49 -2.52 4.65
CA VAL A 46 -2.76 -3.28 3.64
C VAL A 46 -1.31 -2.82 3.69
N VAL A 47 -0.39 -3.78 3.89
CA VAL A 47 1.04 -3.50 4.05
C VAL A 47 1.80 -4.02 2.83
N GLU A 48 2.58 -3.15 2.21
CA GLU A 48 3.47 -3.47 1.11
C GLU A 48 4.92 -3.15 1.50
N LEU A 49 5.78 -4.15 1.38
CA LEU A 49 7.21 -4.03 1.63
C LEU A 49 7.94 -3.97 0.29
N ARG A 50 8.75 -2.93 0.07
CA ARG A 50 9.53 -2.74 -1.14
C ARG A 50 10.98 -2.44 -0.79
N LEU A 51 11.88 -2.79 -1.70
CA LEU A 51 13.26 -2.33 -1.62
C LEU A 51 13.27 -0.84 -1.98
N GLY A 52 14.18 -0.07 -1.38
CA GLY A 52 14.33 1.34 -1.70
C GLY A 52 14.52 1.61 -3.20
N ASP A 53 13.90 2.67 -3.72
CA ASP A 53 13.88 2.98 -5.16
C ASP A 53 15.27 3.11 -5.80
N THR A 54 16.30 3.45 -5.01
CA THR A 54 17.68 3.57 -5.49
C THR A 54 18.43 2.24 -5.56
N LEU A 55 17.84 1.15 -5.09
CA LEU A 55 18.49 -0.16 -5.00
C LEU A 55 17.93 -1.10 -6.07
N ASN A 56 18.83 -1.73 -6.84
CA ASN A 56 18.46 -2.72 -7.84
C ASN A 56 18.59 -4.13 -7.26
N PRO A 57 17.50 -4.91 -7.13
CA PRO A 57 17.53 -6.27 -6.58
C PRO A 57 18.51 -7.22 -7.27
N GLY A 58 18.76 -7.02 -8.57
CA GLY A 58 19.66 -7.87 -9.36
C GLY A 58 21.14 -7.55 -9.21
N ASN A 59 21.50 -6.44 -8.55
CA ASN A 59 22.88 -5.98 -8.42
C ASN A 59 23.35 -5.79 -6.97
N ILE A 60 22.61 -6.31 -6.00
CA ILE A 60 22.99 -6.25 -4.57
C ILE A 60 24.10 -7.26 -4.30
N LYS A 61 25.19 -6.82 -3.70
CA LYS A 61 26.34 -7.66 -3.32
C LYS A 61 26.56 -7.66 -1.81
N GLU A 62 27.33 -8.63 -1.33
CA GLU A 62 27.77 -8.67 0.06
C GLU A 62 28.60 -7.43 0.39
N GLY A 63 28.24 -6.73 1.46
CA GLY A 63 28.84 -5.45 1.84
C GLY A 63 28.06 -4.21 1.38
N ASP A 64 27.04 -4.37 0.53
CA ASP A 64 26.17 -3.26 0.15
C ASP A 64 25.14 -2.94 1.24
N ASP A 65 24.98 -1.66 1.55
CA ASP A 65 23.93 -1.18 2.45
C ASP A 65 22.56 -1.23 1.75
N VAL A 66 21.68 -2.08 2.26
CA VAL A 66 20.29 -2.16 1.77
C VAL A 66 19.34 -1.49 2.73
N TYR A 67 18.31 -0.87 2.17
CA TYR A 67 17.18 -0.36 2.93
C TYR A 67 15.85 -0.76 2.29
N PHE A 68 14.85 -0.91 3.15
CA PHE A 68 13.48 -1.25 2.76
C PHE A 68 12.53 -0.11 3.09
N GLU A 69 11.53 0.04 2.24
CA GLU A 69 10.42 0.96 2.44
C GLU A 69 9.14 0.17 2.70
N CYS A 70 8.35 0.62 3.68
CA CYS A 70 7.07 0.03 4.02
C CYS A 70 5.94 1.03 3.75
N SER A 71 5.09 0.71 2.79
CA SER A 71 3.88 1.45 2.47
C SER A 71 2.69 0.80 3.15
N ILE A 72 1.91 1.57 3.92
CA ILE A 72 0.71 1.10 4.60
C ILE A 72 -0.48 1.93 4.16
N ARG A 73 -1.48 1.27 3.58
CA ARG A 73 -2.75 1.87 3.19
C ARG A 73 -3.85 1.40 4.13
N SER A 74 -4.59 2.30 4.76
CA SER A 74 -5.66 1.96 5.71
C SER A 74 -6.71 3.06 5.78
N ASN A 75 -7.98 2.68 5.83
CA ASN A 75 -9.09 3.59 6.06
C ASN A 75 -9.98 3.06 7.21
N PRO A 76 -10.04 3.73 8.39
CA PRO A 76 -9.42 5.02 8.73
C PRO A 76 -7.91 4.95 8.96
N ALA A 77 -7.23 6.08 8.77
CA ALA A 77 -5.79 6.25 8.99
C ALA A 77 -5.38 5.89 10.43
N LYS A 78 -4.66 4.77 10.59
CA LYS A 78 -3.99 4.40 11.85
C LYS A 78 -2.61 3.83 11.52
N HIS A 79 -1.53 4.45 12.02
CA HIS A 79 -0.18 4.22 11.48
C HIS A 79 0.89 3.96 12.55
N ARG A 80 0.65 3.00 13.47
CA ARG A 80 1.74 2.49 14.32
C ARG A 80 2.50 1.39 13.57
N ILE A 81 3.59 1.77 12.91
CA ILE A 81 4.43 0.84 12.13
C ILE A 81 5.43 0.16 13.06
N MET A 82 5.55 -1.17 12.94
CA MET A 82 6.57 -1.97 13.61
C MET A 82 7.29 -2.84 12.58
N TRP A 83 8.59 -2.96 12.77
CA TRP A 83 9.46 -3.77 11.92
C TRP A 83 9.88 -5.03 12.63
N PHE A 84 9.90 -6.13 11.89
CA PHE A 84 10.28 -7.43 12.40
C PHE A 84 11.32 -8.08 11.48
N HIS A 85 12.36 -8.63 12.07
CA HIS A 85 13.35 -9.44 11.39
C HIS A 85 13.48 -10.80 12.07
N ASN A 86 13.14 -11.86 11.34
CA ASN A 86 13.08 -13.25 11.81
C ASN A 86 12.06 -13.44 12.96
N VAL A 87 12.26 -12.80 14.12
CA VAL A 87 11.31 -12.73 15.25
C VAL A 87 11.50 -11.47 16.13
N SER A 88 12.58 -10.69 15.94
CA SER A 88 12.89 -9.54 16.78
C SER A 88 12.29 -8.25 16.22
N THR A 89 11.71 -7.44 17.11
CA THR A 89 11.27 -6.09 16.78
C THR A 89 12.48 -5.21 16.53
N LEU A 90 12.57 -4.63 15.34
CA LEU A 90 13.58 -3.64 15.01
C LEU A 90 13.08 -2.25 15.40
N ARG A 91 13.97 -1.44 16.00
CA ARG A 91 13.69 -0.01 16.20
C ARG A 91 13.81 0.68 14.86
N ALA A 92 12.70 1.26 14.41
CA ALA A 92 12.72 2.09 13.22
C ALA A 92 13.40 3.43 13.57
N THR A 93 14.45 3.77 12.83
CA THR A 93 15.14 5.07 12.92
C THR A 93 14.85 5.84 11.64
N GLY A 94 14.00 6.87 11.70
CA GLY A 94 13.63 7.66 10.52
C GLY A 94 12.43 8.57 10.78
N PRO A 95 12.18 9.56 9.91
CA PRO A 95 11.03 10.47 10.02
C PRO A 95 9.69 9.70 9.96
N PRO A 96 8.60 10.28 10.48
CA PRO A 96 7.26 9.72 10.31
C PRO A 96 7.01 9.57 8.81
N HIS A 97 6.59 8.37 8.39
CA HIS A 97 6.26 7.98 7.01
C HIS A 97 7.34 7.27 6.18
N THR A 98 8.63 7.35 6.51
CA THR A 98 9.68 6.58 5.80
C THR A 98 10.56 5.86 6.79
N TYR A 99 10.13 4.66 7.17
CA TYR A 99 10.90 3.82 8.07
C TYR A 99 11.89 3.01 7.25
N THR A 100 13.10 3.54 7.09
CA THR A 100 14.21 2.80 6.52
C THR A 100 14.86 1.95 7.60
N ILE A 101 15.25 0.73 7.24
CA ILE A 101 16.16 -0.09 8.02
C ILE A 101 17.37 -0.31 7.15
N SER A 102 18.48 0.32 7.49
CA SER A 102 19.78 -0.05 6.95
C SER A 102 20.23 -1.33 7.65
N ILE A 103 20.64 -2.32 6.86
CA ILE A 103 21.30 -3.51 7.38
C ILE A 103 22.78 -3.35 7.08
N PRO A 104 23.59 -2.88 8.05
CA PRO A 104 25.03 -2.75 7.83
C PRO A 104 25.61 -4.12 7.52
N GLY A 105 26.34 -4.19 6.41
CA GLY A 105 26.62 -5.39 5.63
C GLY A 105 27.10 -6.63 6.40
N LEU A 106 26.16 -7.43 6.90
CA LEU A 106 26.30 -8.84 7.25
C LEU A 106 24.90 -9.41 7.49
N LEU A 107 24.70 -10.69 7.14
CA LEU A 107 23.47 -11.50 7.15
C LEU A 107 22.71 -11.60 5.81
N PHE A 108 23.42 -11.89 4.73
CA PHE A 108 22.87 -12.66 3.60
C PHE A 108 23.61 -14.00 3.50
N PHE A 109 23.26 -14.95 4.37
CA PHE A 109 23.65 -16.35 4.16
C PHE A 109 22.67 -17.00 3.18
N PRO A 110 23.14 -17.76 2.16
CA PRO A 110 22.34 -18.19 1.00
C PRO A 110 21.31 -19.30 1.28
N TRP A 111 20.97 -19.58 2.55
CA TRP A 111 20.03 -20.66 2.94
C TRP A 111 19.01 -20.28 4.02
N LEU A 112 18.93 -19.02 4.46
CA LEU A 112 17.80 -18.58 5.29
C LEU A 112 16.79 -17.84 4.42
N THR A 113 15.58 -18.36 4.35
CA THR A 113 14.37 -17.57 4.05
C THR A 113 14.21 -16.51 5.13
N ILE A 114 14.92 -15.39 5.02
CA ILE A 114 14.84 -14.28 5.98
C ILE A 114 13.44 -13.68 5.85
N GLY A 115 12.57 -14.00 6.82
CA GLY A 115 11.25 -13.38 6.95
C GLY A 115 11.41 -11.92 7.38
N ARG A 116 11.48 -11.00 6.41
CA ARG A 116 11.34 -9.56 6.64
C ARG A 116 9.85 -9.22 6.59
N ARG A 117 9.29 -8.70 7.68
CA ARG A 117 7.88 -8.31 7.75
C ARG A 117 7.76 -6.91 8.35
N CYS A 118 7.08 -6.05 7.62
CA CYS A 118 6.51 -4.83 8.17
C CYS A 118 5.06 -5.12 8.59
N GLY A 119 4.62 -4.55 9.70
CA GLY A 119 3.27 -4.76 10.20
C GLY A 119 2.82 -3.68 11.16
N MET A 120 1.50 -3.66 11.41
CA MET A 120 0.94 -2.74 12.38
C MET A 120 1.18 -3.28 13.79
N GLY A 121 1.80 -2.47 14.65
CA GLY A 121 1.99 -2.82 16.05
C GLY A 121 0.66 -2.85 16.79
N ARG A 122 0.33 -3.97 17.46
CA ARG A 122 -0.79 -3.98 18.41
C ARG A 122 -0.49 -2.96 19.51
N GLY A 123 -1.23 -1.86 19.52
CA GLY A 123 -1.35 -1.00 20.69
C GLY A 123 -1.85 -1.85 21.86
N ARG A 124 -1.18 -1.74 23.00
CA ARG A 124 -1.81 -2.04 24.28
C ARG A 124 -2.86 -0.98 24.56
#